data_AF-A0A444UUL6-F1
#
_entry.id   AF-A0A444UUL6-F1
#
_cell.length_a   1.000
_cell.length_b   1.000
_cell.length_c   1.000
_cell.angle_alpha   90.00
_cell.angle_beta   90.00
_cell.angle_gamma   90.00
#
_symmetry.space_group_name_H-M   'P 1'
#
loop_
_entity.id
_entity.type
_entity.pdbx_description
1 polymer ?
#
loop_
_entity_poly.entity_id
_entity_poly.type
_entity_poly.pdbx_seq_one_letter_code
_entity_poly.pdbx_strand_id
1 'polypeptide(L)'
;MGVPAFFRWLSRKYASIIVHCLEEKAKECNGVRVPVDTSKPNPNEVEFDNLYLDMNGIIHPCTHPEDKAAPKNEDEMMVAIFEYIDRLYNIVRPRKVLYMAIDGVGTEFMENLAKCLRYYVAERQNNDPGWKNITVILSDASVPGEGEHKIMDYIRRQRADLIMLGLATHEPNFTIIREEFKPNKPRPCGLCGQVGHEIKDCQGIAREKQGEHDQFADSLPCSEQEFIFIRIAVLREYLERELTMASLPFPFDIERSVDDWVFMCFFVGNDFLPHLPSLEISQVVTLMVLITVHNIAKPAVSL
;
A
#
# COMPACT_ATOMS: atom_id res chain seq x y z
N MET A 1 -10.07 -0.34 -17.14
CA MET A 1 -8.64 0.02 -16.91
C MET A 1 -8.37 -0.23 -15.44
N GLY A 2 -7.27 -0.89 -15.06
CA GLY A 2 -7.03 -1.30 -13.67
C GLY A 2 -6.33 -0.23 -12.82
N VAL A 3 -6.33 -0.44 -11.50
CA VAL A 3 -5.66 0.35 -10.44
C VAL A 3 -4.26 0.89 -10.83
N PRO A 4 -3.38 0.15 -11.53
CA PRO A 4 -2.05 0.65 -11.91
C PRO A 4 -2.07 1.83 -12.89
N ALA A 5 -3.07 1.91 -13.77
CA ALA A 5 -3.19 2.99 -14.74
C ALA A 5 -3.64 4.29 -14.07
N PHE A 6 -4.59 4.19 -13.13
CA PHE A 6 -5.05 5.31 -12.32
C PHE A 6 -3.91 5.89 -11.48
N PHE A 7 -3.18 5.04 -10.74
CA PHE A 7 -2.03 5.49 -9.94
C PHE A 7 -0.97 6.20 -10.80
N ARG A 8 -0.67 5.67 -11.99
CA ARG A 8 0.30 6.28 -12.92
C ARG A 8 -0.14 7.66 -13.41
N TRP A 9 -1.43 7.87 -13.64
CA TRP A 9 -1.93 9.19 -14.02
C TRP A 9 -1.86 10.14 -12.82
N LEU A 10 -2.28 9.68 -11.64
CA LEU A 10 -2.27 10.46 -10.41
C LEU A 10 -0.85 10.93 -10.05
N SER A 11 0.12 10.03 -10.12
CA SER A 11 1.52 10.31 -9.81
C SER A 11 2.18 11.29 -10.80
N ARG A 12 1.77 11.26 -12.06
CA ARG A 12 2.23 12.23 -13.08
C ARG A 12 1.62 13.60 -12.89
N LYS A 13 0.32 13.66 -12.54
CA LYS A 13 -0.40 14.92 -12.41
C LYS A 13 -0.07 15.65 -11.11
N TYR A 14 -0.03 14.91 -10.00
CA TYR A 14 0.18 15.44 -8.65
C TYR A 14 1.48 14.90 -8.07
N ALA A 15 2.62 15.18 -8.70
CA ALA A 15 3.90 14.57 -8.35
C ALA A 15 4.31 14.73 -6.86
N SER A 16 3.91 15.83 -6.21
CA SER A 16 4.27 16.11 -4.80
C SER A 16 3.52 15.25 -3.77
N ILE A 17 2.53 14.44 -4.19
CA ILE A 17 1.86 13.51 -3.28
C ILE A 17 2.77 12.33 -2.91
N ILE A 18 3.78 12.03 -3.74
CA ILE A 18 4.69 10.90 -3.55
C ILE A 18 5.97 11.36 -2.85
N VAL A 19 6.36 10.64 -1.80
CA VAL A 19 7.62 10.83 -1.07
C VAL A 19 8.26 9.46 -0.84
N HIS A 20 9.57 9.32 -1.06
CA HIS A 20 10.27 8.08 -0.73
C HIS A 20 10.40 7.92 0.79
N CYS A 21 10.17 6.70 1.27
CA CYS A 21 10.35 6.38 2.68
C CYS A 21 11.84 6.32 3.03
N LEU A 22 12.20 6.90 4.15
CA LEU A 22 13.51 6.76 4.78
C LEU A 22 13.48 5.55 5.71
N GLU A 23 14.32 4.56 5.39
CA GLU A 23 14.45 3.32 6.16
C GLU A 23 15.74 3.35 6.98
N GLU A 24 15.63 3.30 8.31
CA GLU A 24 16.78 3.03 9.16
C GLU A 24 17.11 1.53 9.10
N LYS A 25 18.36 1.20 8.75
CA LYS A 25 18.85 -0.18 8.76
C LYS A 25 19.48 -0.51 10.11
N ALA A 26 19.33 -1.76 10.53
CA ALA A 26 20.03 -2.31 11.69
C ALA A 26 21.54 -2.10 11.53
N LYS A 27 22.20 -1.66 12.60
CA LYS A 27 23.65 -1.40 12.59
C LYS A 27 24.39 -2.61 13.12
N GLU A 28 25.53 -2.92 12.54
CA GLU A 28 26.43 -3.94 13.09
C GLU A 28 27.49 -3.26 13.96
N CYS A 29 27.52 -3.64 15.24
CA CYS A 29 28.49 -3.15 16.21
C CYS A 29 29.22 -4.35 16.81
N ASN A 30 30.52 -4.49 16.52
CA ASN A 30 31.38 -5.57 17.04
C ASN A 30 30.85 -7.00 16.74
N GLY A 31 30.31 -7.23 15.54
CA GLY A 31 29.72 -8.52 15.15
C GLY A 31 28.35 -8.82 15.76
N VAL A 32 27.77 -7.86 16.49
CA VAL A 32 26.40 -7.94 17.02
C VAL A 32 25.51 -7.02 16.21
N ARG A 33 24.43 -7.58 15.63
CA ARG A 33 23.40 -6.81 14.94
C ARG A 33 22.54 -6.09 15.97
N VAL A 34 22.66 -4.76 16.01
CA VAL A 34 21.84 -3.90 16.86
C VAL A 34 20.54 -3.57 16.12
N PRO A 35 19.36 -3.96 16.66
CA PRO A 35 18.09 -3.68 16.02
C PRO A 35 17.79 -2.18 15.99
N VAL A 36 16.91 -1.78 15.08
CA VAL A 36 16.44 -0.40 14.96
C VAL A 36 15.58 -0.08 16.17
N ASP A 37 15.90 1.01 16.88
CA ASP A 37 15.11 1.46 18.02
C ASP A 37 13.93 2.30 17.52
N THR A 38 12.78 1.64 17.37
CA THR A 38 11.54 2.26 16.87
C THR A 38 10.86 3.18 17.88
N SER A 39 11.34 3.24 19.13
CA SER A 39 10.86 4.21 20.12
C SER A 39 11.35 5.64 19.85
N LYS A 40 12.40 5.80 19.04
CA LYS A 40 12.94 7.09 18.62
C LYS A 40 12.03 7.80 17.61
N PRO A 41 12.18 9.13 17.46
CA PRO A 41 11.46 9.90 16.44
C PRO A 41 11.57 9.27 15.05
N ASN A 42 10.51 9.35 14.27
CA ASN A 42 10.47 8.76 12.93
C ASN A 42 11.43 9.51 11.99
N PRO A 43 12.34 8.82 11.27
CA PRO A 43 13.27 9.45 10.33
C PRO A 43 12.59 10.15 9.15
N ASN A 44 11.33 9.83 8.86
CA ASN A 44 10.53 10.44 7.79
C ASN A 44 9.98 11.83 8.16
N GLU A 45 10.38 12.39 9.31
CA GLU A 45 9.94 13.70 9.82
C GLU A 45 8.42 13.82 10.03
N VAL A 46 7.72 12.68 10.05
CA VAL A 46 6.28 12.56 10.27
C VAL A 46 6.05 11.44 11.27
N GLU A 47 5.27 11.72 12.31
CA GLU A 47 4.84 10.72 13.28
C GLU A 47 3.47 10.18 12.91
N PHE A 48 3.28 8.87 13.09
CA PHE A 48 2.02 8.20 12.78
C PHE A 48 1.41 7.65 14.06
N ASP A 49 0.15 7.99 14.32
CA ASP A 49 -0.58 7.43 15.45
C ASP A 49 -1.01 5.98 15.19
N ASN A 50 -1.56 5.73 14.00
CA ASN A 50 -2.19 4.47 13.65
C ASN A 50 -1.58 3.92 12.35
N LEU A 51 -1.28 2.63 12.34
CA LEU A 51 -0.89 1.87 11.14
C LEU A 51 -1.94 0.80 10.86
N TYR A 52 -2.46 0.79 9.64
CA TYR A 52 -3.43 -0.19 9.16
C TYR A 52 -2.77 -1.02 8.06
N LEU A 53 -2.72 -2.33 8.26
CA LEU A 53 -2.12 -3.29 7.33
C LEU A 53 -3.22 -4.14 6.71
N ASP A 54 -3.37 -4.02 5.40
CA ASP A 54 -4.02 -5.04 4.60
C ASP A 54 -3.04 -6.21 4.44
N MET A 55 -3.33 -7.31 5.15
CA MET A 55 -2.45 -8.47 5.17
C MET A 55 -2.43 -9.20 3.84
N ASN A 56 -3.46 -9.10 3.00
CA ASN A 56 -3.44 -9.73 1.68
C ASN A 56 -2.36 -9.13 0.78
N GLY A 57 -2.16 -7.80 0.88
CA GLY A 57 -1.07 -7.09 0.22
C GLY A 57 0.33 -7.54 0.66
N ILE A 58 0.46 -8.21 1.80
CA ILE A 58 1.72 -8.74 2.35
C ILE A 58 1.85 -10.24 2.06
N ILE A 59 0.79 -11.02 2.28
CA ILE A 59 0.77 -12.47 2.14
C ILE A 59 1.03 -12.88 0.68
N HIS A 60 0.41 -12.19 -0.29
CA HIS A 60 0.56 -12.58 -1.69
C HIS A 60 2.03 -12.45 -2.18
N PRO A 61 2.73 -11.32 -2.00
CA PRO A 61 4.16 -11.23 -2.34
C PRO A 61 5.06 -12.19 -1.54
N CYS A 62 4.71 -12.50 -0.29
CA CYS A 62 5.51 -13.40 0.54
C CYS A 62 5.35 -14.87 0.15
N THR A 63 4.19 -15.27 -0.39
CA THR A 63 3.92 -16.66 -0.82
C THR A 63 4.29 -16.90 -2.28
N HIS A 64 4.13 -15.89 -3.13
CA HIS A 64 4.37 -15.97 -4.57
C HIS A 64 5.16 -14.73 -5.06
N PRO A 65 6.44 -14.60 -4.66
CA PRO A 65 7.26 -13.46 -5.07
C PRO A 65 7.51 -13.47 -6.58
N GLU A 66 7.31 -12.33 -7.25
CA GLU A 66 7.56 -12.23 -8.71
C GLU A 66 9.07 -12.27 -9.06
N ASP A 67 9.92 -11.73 -8.18
CA ASP A 67 11.35 -11.52 -8.43
C ASP A 67 12.27 -12.43 -7.59
N LYS A 68 11.72 -13.36 -6.81
CA LYS A 68 12.47 -14.29 -5.95
C LYS A 68 11.96 -15.72 -6.11
N ALA A 69 12.74 -16.69 -5.65
CA ALA A 69 12.24 -18.06 -5.52
C ALA A 69 11.07 -18.09 -4.54
N ALA A 70 10.01 -18.82 -4.89
CA ALA A 70 8.91 -19.05 -3.98
C ALA A 70 9.41 -19.79 -2.72
N PRO A 71 8.86 -19.48 -1.53
CA PRO A 71 9.17 -20.20 -0.31
C PRO A 71 8.91 -21.69 -0.46
N LYS A 72 9.75 -22.52 0.16
CA LYS A 72 9.68 -23.98 0.03
C LYS A 72 8.59 -24.60 0.89
N ASN A 73 8.23 -23.94 1.99
CA ASN A 73 7.29 -24.43 2.99
C ASN A 73 6.59 -23.27 3.71
N GLU A 74 5.57 -23.59 4.51
CA GLU A 74 4.81 -22.59 5.27
C GLU A 74 5.69 -21.83 6.28
N ASP A 75 6.69 -22.47 6.88
CA ASP A 75 7.58 -21.81 7.84
C ASP A 75 8.37 -20.65 7.20
N GLU A 76 8.94 -20.88 6.01
CA GLU A 76 9.62 -19.83 5.23
C GLU A 76 8.62 -18.71 4.83
N MET A 77 7.36 -19.05 4.53
CA MET A 77 6.32 -18.05 4.27
C MET A 77 6.01 -17.20 5.50
N MET A 78 5.88 -17.80 6.68
CA MET A 78 5.62 -17.10 7.94
C MET A 78 6.78 -16.14 8.28
N VAL A 79 8.03 -16.61 8.15
CA VAL A 79 9.21 -15.76 8.38
C VAL A 79 9.21 -14.57 7.43
N ALA A 80 8.96 -14.78 6.14
CA ALA A 80 8.88 -13.69 5.16
C ALA A 80 7.78 -12.67 5.50
N ILE A 81 6.60 -13.14 5.93
CA ILE A 81 5.50 -12.27 6.37
C ILE A 81 5.91 -11.43 7.59
N PHE A 82 6.53 -12.03 8.61
CA PHE A 82 6.95 -11.32 9.81
C PHE A 82 8.06 -10.30 9.53
N GLU A 83 9.04 -10.65 8.69
CA GLU A 83 10.07 -9.71 8.25
C GLU A 83 9.47 -8.52 7.49
N TYR A 84 8.43 -8.75 6.68
CA TYR A 84 7.73 -7.70 5.97
C TYR A 84 6.98 -6.76 6.93
N ILE A 85 6.27 -7.31 7.91
CA ILE A 85 5.57 -6.53 8.95
C ILE A 85 6.59 -5.71 9.76
N ASP A 86 7.70 -6.32 10.20
CA ASP A 86 8.77 -5.63 10.91
C ASP A 86 9.32 -4.46 10.09
N ARG A 87 9.54 -4.66 8.78
CA ARG A 87 10.03 -3.62 7.88
C ARG A 87 9.05 -2.45 7.80
N LEU A 88 7.76 -2.71 7.57
CA LEU A 88 6.73 -1.67 7.57
C LEU A 88 6.62 -0.95 8.91
N TYR A 89 6.69 -1.70 10.02
CA TYR A 89 6.66 -1.15 11.37
C TYR A 89 7.85 -0.21 11.62
N ASN A 90 9.05 -0.59 11.19
CA ASN A 90 10.26 0.22 11.35
C ASN A 90 10.21 1.54 10.56
N ILE A 91 9.52 1.54 9.42
CA ILE A 91 9.29 2.72 8.58
C ILE A 91 8.26 3.67 9.21
N VAL A 92 7.11 3.13 9.62
CA VAL A 92 5.95 3.94 10.03
C VAL A 92 6.01 4.31 11.51
N ARG A 93 6.49 3.41 12.38
CA ARG A 93 6.59 3.59 13.84
C ARG A 93 5.28 4.08 14.48
N PRO A 94 4.18 3.30 14.39
CA PRO A 94 2.90 3.71 14.95
C PRO A 94 3.01 3.96 16.46
N ARG A 95 2.37 5.03 16.96
CA ARG A 95 2.44 5.44 18.37
C ARG A 95 1.27 4.99 19.22
N LYS A 96 0.15 4.60 18.61
CA LYS A 96 -1.10 4.26 19.31
C LYS A 96 -1.65 2.91 18.87
N VAL A 97 -1.85 2.70 17.57
CA VAL A 97 -2.56 1.51 17.05
C VAL A 97 -1.81 0.85 15.90
N LEU A 98 -1.71 -0.47 15.95
CA LEU A 98 -1.41 -1.32 14.80
C LEU A 98 -2.64 -2.20 14.54
N TYR A 99 -3.30 -2.01 13.41
CA TYR A 99 -4.43 -2.81 12.98
C TYR A 99 -4.02 -3.68 11.80
N MET A 100 -4.20 -5.00 11.92
CA MET A 100 -3.89 -5.97 10.88
C MET A 100 -5.18 -6.65 10.44
N ALA A 101 -5.51 -6.57 9.16
CA ALA A 101 -6.71 -7.13 8.57
C ALA A 101 -6.37 -8.27 7.61
N ILE A 102 -6.87 -9.48 7.90
CA ILE A 102 -6.74 -10.65 7.04
C ILE A 102 -8.09 -10.92 6.39
N ASP A 103 -8.11 -11.13 5.08
CA ASP A 103 -9.37 -11.37 4.36
C ASP A 103 -9.97 -12.73 4.67
N GLY A 104 -11.30 -12.79 4.62
CA GLY A 104 -12.14 -13.87 5.14
C GLY A 104 -12.12 -15.21 4.39
N VAL A 105 -11.04 -15.61 3.73
CA VAL A 105 -10.91 -16.99 3.23
C VAL A 105 -10.34 -17.87 4.33
N GLY A 106 -11.20 -18.59 5.03
CA GLY A 106 -10.86 -19.53 6.12
C GLY A 106 -10.15 -20.79 5.60
N THR A 107 -8.96 -20.62 5.01
CA THR A 107 -8.07 -21.74 4.69
C THR A 107 -7.30 -22.16 5.95
N GLU A 108 -6.86 -23.42 5.99
CA GLU A 108 -6.04 -23.93 7.10
C GLU A 108 -4.76 -23.09 7.30
N PHE A 109 -4.15 -22.66 6.20
CA PHE A 109 -3.03 -21.73 6.22
C PHE A 109 -3.38 -20.40 6.89
N MET A 110 -4.52 -19.78 6.56
CA MET A 110 -4.92 -18.49 7.15
C MET A 110 -5.24 -18.61 8.65
N GLU A 111 -5.81 -19.73 9.08
CA GLU A 111 -6.02 -20.00 10.52
C GLU A 111 -4.70 -20.17 11.26
N ASN A 112 -3.75 -20.90 10.67
CA ASN A 112 -2.41 -21.09 11.24
C ASN A 112 -1.63 -19.76 11.27
N LEU A 113 -1.70 -18.97 10.20
CA LEU A 113 -1.14 -17.62 10.13
C LEU A 113 -1.70 -16.73 11.25
N ALA A 114 -3.01 -16.73 11.46
CA ALA A 114 -3.63 -15.95 12.53
C ALA A 114 -3.12 -16.36 13.93
N LYS A 115 -2.91 -17.67 14.18
CA LYS A 115 -2.30 -18.15 15.43
C LYS A 115 -0.85 -17.66 15.56
N CYS A 116 -0.04 -17.84 14.53
CA CYS A 116 1.37 -17.43 14.54
C CYS A 116 1.52 -15.91 14.70
N LEU A 117 0.66 -15.10 14.06
CA LEU A 117 0.63 -13.65 14.24
C LEU A 117 0.34 -13.24 15.68
N ARG A 118 -0.59 -13.93 16.38
CA ARG A 118 -0.84 -13.65 17.81
C ARG A 118 0.39 -13.90 18.67
N TYR A 119 1.12 -14.99 18.42
CA TYR A 119 2.37 -15.28 19.11
C TYR A 119 3.47 -14.27 18.78
N TYR A 120 3.63 -13.92 17.50
CA TYR A 120 4.57 -12.91 17.02
C TYR A 120 4.30 -11.55 17.68
N VAL A 121 3.03 -11.10 17.75
CA VAL A 121 2.66 -9.85 18.43
C VAL A 121 3.01 -9.90 19.92
N ALA A 122 2.69 -11.01 20.60
CA ALA A 122 3.02 -11.17 22.01
C ALA A 122 4.54 -11.16 22.26
N GLU A 123 5.32 -11.80 21.39
CA GLU A 123 6.79 -11.76 21.43
C GLU A 123 7.31 -10.33 21.27
N ARG A 124 6.83 -9.61 20.25
CA ARG A 124 7.23 -8.23 19.96
C ARG A 124 6.88 -7.29 21.11
N GLN A 125 5.68 -7.38 21.69
CA GLN A 125 5.29 -6.56 22.85
C GLN A 125 6.15 -6.81 24.09
N ASN A 126 6.68 -8.02 24.28
CA ASN A 126 7.55 -8.35 25.41
C ASN A 126 8.99 -7.88 25.19
N ASN A 127 9.50 -7.98 23.95
CA ASN A 127 10.92 -7.82 23.66
C ASN A 127 11.29 -6.50 22.97
N ASP A 128 10.36 -5.86 22.26
CA ASP A 128 10.60 -4.61 21.52
C ASP A 128 10.00 -3.40 22.26
N PRO A 129 10.81 -2.42 22.71
CA PRO A 129 10.32 -1.23 23.39
C PRO A 129 9.31 -0.41 22.57
N GLY A 130 9.43 -0.39 21.25
CA GLY A 130 8.52 0.32 20.37
C GLY A 130 7.12 -0.29 20.31
N TRP A 131 6.97 -1.57 20.66
CA TRP A 131 5.68 -2.28 20.67
C TRP A 131 4.96 -2.23 22.03
N LYS A 132 5.67 -1.86 23.12
CA LYS A 132 5.13 -1.96 24.50
C LYS A 132 3.88 -1.15 24.77
N ASN A 133 3.75 0.03 24.14
CA ASN A 133 2.70 1.00 24.46
C ASN A 133 1.66 1.16 23.35
N ILE A 134 1.64 0.26 22.36
CA ILE A 134 0.67 0.29 21.27
C ILE A 134 -0.43 -0.75 21.45
N THR A 135 -1.62 -0.41 20.98
CA THR A 135 -2.74 -1.35 20.87
C THR A 135 -2.63 -2.09 19.56
N VAL A 136 -2.46 -3.41 19.62
CA VAL A 136 -2.44 -4.26 18.41
C VAL A 136 -3.79 -4.95 18.26
N ILE A 137 -4.42 -4.76 17.11
CA ILE A 137 -5.71 -5.34 16.76
C ILE A 137 -5.52 -6.26 15.55
N LEU A 138 -5.89 -7.52 15.71
CA LEU A 138 -5.87 -8.51 14.64
C LEU A 138 -7.30 -8.88 14.26
N SER A 139 -7.71 -8.50 13.05
CA SER A 139 -8.99 -8.88 12.44
C SER A 139 -8.75 -10.06 11.51
N ASP A 140 -8.86 -11.27 12.05
CA ASP A 140 -8.56 -12.51 11.33
C ASP A 140 -9.67 -12.91 10.33
N ALA A 141 -9.43 -14.01 9.61
CA ALA A 141 -10.34 -14.52 8.59
C ALA A 141 -11.70 -15.02 9.15
N SER A 142 -11.86 -15.16 10.47
CA SER A 142 -13.15 -15.53 11.08
C SER A 142 -14.16 -14.38 11.06
N VAL A 143 -13.68 -13.13 10.93
CA VAL A 143 -14.51 -11.96 10.74
C VAL A 143 -14.85 -11.85 9.24
N PRO A 144 -16.13 -11.77 8.83
CA PRO A 144 -16.50 -11.60 7.43
C PRO A 144 -16.08 -10.21 6.91
N GLY A 145 -15.63 -10.14 5.66
CA GLY A 145 -15.20 -8.90 4.99
C GLY A 145 -13.79 -8.98 4.41
N GLU A 146 -13.52 -8.20 3.36
CA GLU A 146 -12.18 -7.98 2.80
C GLU A 146 -11.38 -7.05 3.73
N GLY A 147 -10.05 -7.10 3.70
CA GLY A 147 -9.14 -6.48 4.65
C GLY A 147 -9.23 -4.96 4.62
N GLU A 148 -9.25 -4.37 3.41
CA GLU A 148 -9.51 -2.94 3.21
C GLU A 148 -10.86 -2.52 3.79
N HIS A 149 -11.89 -3.35 3.63
CA HIS A 149 -13.23 -3.11 4.15
C HIS A 149 -13.29 -3.25 5.68
N LYS A 150 -12.52 -4.16 6.28
CA LYS A 150 -12.38 -4.31 7.75
C LYS A 150 -11.64 -3.13 8.37
N ILE A 151 -10.58 -2.66 7.71
CA ILE A 151 -9.88 -1.43 8.09
C ILE A 151 -10.85 -0.25 8.03
N MET A 152 -11.67 -0.18 6.98
CA MET A 152 -12.68 0.87 6.86
C MET A 152 -13.87 0.70 7.78
N ASP A 153 -14.35 -0.49 8.08
CA ASP A 153 -15.38 -0.66 9.11
C ASP A 153 -14.88 -0.16 10.48
N TYR A 154 -13.56 -0.24 10.70
CA TYR A 154 -12.89 0.35 11.85
C TYR A 154 -12.68 1.87 11.72
N ILE A 155 -12.41 2.40 10.52
CA ILE A 155 -12.14 3.84 10.27
C ILE A 155 -13.41 4.65 9.91
N ARG A 156 -14.20 4.23 8.90
CA ARG A 156 -15.61 4.56 8.55
C ARG A 156 -16.06 3.83 7.25
N ARG A 157 -17.34 3.44 7.14
CA ARG A 157 -17.97 2.64 6.05
C ARG A 157 -18.09 3.34 4.68
N GLN A 158 -17.36 2.88 3.64
CA GLN A 158 -17.76 2.76 2.21
C GLN A 158 -16.59 2.24 1.32
N ARG A 159 -16.89 1.75 0.09
CA ARG A 159 -16.04 0.88 -0.78
C ARG A 159 -15.31 1.67 -1.89
N ALA A 160 -13.97 1.57 -2.01
CA ALA A 160 -13.15 1.96 -3.18
C ALA A 160 -11.64 1.68 -2.98
N ASP A 161 -10.84 1.69 -4.07
CA ASP A 161 -9.36 1.72 -4.10
C ASP A 161 -8.74 2.47 -2.91
N LEU A 162 -7.67 1.97 -2.27
CA LEU A 162 -7.04 2.58 -1.07
C LEU A 162 -6.84 4.12 -1.12
N ILE A 163 -6.59 4.71 -2.30
CA ILE A 163 -6.49 6.17 -2.49
C ILE A 163 -7.86 6.85 -2.41
N MET A 164 -8.85 6.32 -3.12
CA MET A 164 -10.24 6.76 -3.05
C MET A 164 -10.79 6.58 -1.64
N LEU A 165 -10.41 5.47 -1.01
CA LEU A 165 -10.70 5.15 0.38
C LEU A 165 -10.13 6.23 1.31
N GLY A 166 -8.84 6.53 1.18
CA GLY A 166 -8.18 7.58 1.95
C GLY A 166 -8.86 8.94 1.79
N LEU A 167 -9.31 9.30 0.58
CA LEU A 167 -10.07 10.53 0.34
C LEU A 167 -11.45 10.50 1.02
N ALA A 168 -12.20 9.41 0.88
CA ALA A 168 -13.54 9.23 1.42
C ALA A 168 -13.61 9.15 2.96
N THR A 169 -12.48 8.87 3.62
CA THR A 169 -12.42 8.94 5.10
C THR A 169 -12.61 10.36 5.63
N HIS A 170 -12.32 11.39 4.80
CA HIS A 170 -12.28 12.79 5.20
C HIS A 170 -11.32 13.08 6.37
N GLU A 171 -10.34 12.20 6.58
CA GLU A 171 -9.27 12.41 7.55
C GLU A 171 -8.17 13.31 6.93
N PRO A 172 -7.85 14.46 7.56
CA PRO A 172 -6.92 15.43 6.97
C PRO A 172 -5.49 14.89 6.89
N ASN A 173 -5.11 14.00 7.82
CA ASN A 173 -3.77 13.43 7.94
C ASN A 173 -3.77 11.94 7.59
N PHE A 174 -4.10 11.61 6.35
CA PHE A 174 -4.08 10.24 5.84
C PHE A 174 -2.92 10.03 4.85
N THR A 175 -2.17 8.94 5.03
CA THR A 175 -1.04 8.59 4.16
C THR A 175 -1.07 7.10 3.86
N ILE A 176 -0.84 6.75 2.59
CA ILE A 176 -0.74 5.35 2.16
C ILE A 176 0.74 5.03 1.95
N ILE A 177 1.20 3.93 2.54
CA ILE A 177 2.50 3.35 2.24
C ILE A 177 2.33 2.22 1.22
N ARG A 178 3.22 2.16 0.23
CA ARG A 178 3.26 1.06 -0.74
C ARG A 178 4.65 0.89 -1.32
N GLU A 179 4.88 -0.25 -1.93
CA GLU A 179 6.10 -0.47 -2.73
C GLU A 179 6.09 0.43 -3.97
N GLU A 180 7.26 0.97 -4.29
CA GLU A 180 7.48 1.75 -5.50
C GLU A 180 7.53 0.82 -6.71
N PHE A 181 6.60 1.05 -7.65
CA PHE A 181 6.66 0.39 -8.94
C PHE A 181 7.69 1.07 -9.84
N LYS A 182 8.86 0.45 -10.00
CA LYS A 182 9.89 0.87 -10.97
C LYS A 182 9.65 0.16 -12.32
N PRO A 183 9.04 0.83 -13.33
CA PRO A 183 8.92 0.24 -14.66
C PRO A 183 10.31 -0.04 -15.25
N ASN A 184 10.45 -1.17 -15.93
CA ASN A 184 11.68 -1.63 -16.61
C ASN A 184 12.80 -2.22 -15.74
N LYS A 185 12.51 -2.75 -14.54
CA LYS A 185 13.47 -3.65 -13.88
C LYS A 185 13.73 -4.86 -14.79
N PRO A 186 15.00 -5.22 -15.06
CA PRO A 186 15.32 -6.40 -15.85
C PRO A 186 14.86 -7.65 -15.10
N ARG A 187 13.86 -8.33 -15.64
CA ARG A 187 13.35 -9.58 -15.07
C ARG A 187 14.37 -10.71 -15.28
N PRO A 188 14.57 -11.60 -14.29
CA PRO A 188 15.36 -12.81 -14.51
C PRO A 188 14.65 -13.73 -15.51
N CYS A 189 15.42 -14.41 -16.34
CA CYS A 189 14.92 -15.37 -17.31
C CYS A 189 14.22 -16.53 -16.59
N GLY A 190 12.98 -16.84 -16.96
CA GLY A 190 12.18 -17.92 -16.35
C GLY A 190 12.72 -19.34 -16.56
N LEU A 191 13.77 -19.53 -17.37
CA LEU A 191 14.41 -20.82 -17.59
C LEU A 191 15.74 -20.99 -16.84
N CYS A 192 16.61 -19.98 -16.82
CA CYS A 192 17.96 -20.08 -16.27
C CYS A 192 18.22 -19.15 -15.07
N GLY A 193 17.30 -18.23 -14.75
CA GLY A 193 17.42 -17.27 -13.65
C GLY A 193 18.43 -16.14 -13.89
N GLN A 194 19.03 -16.02 -15.08
CA GLN A 194 19.96 -14.94 -15.43
C GLN A 194 19.22 -13.70 -15.98
N VAL A 195 19.80 -12.51 -15.81
CA VAL A 195 19.24 -11.25 -16.33
C VAL A 195 19.83 -10.86 -17.69
N GLY A 196 19.10 -10.06 -18.47
CA GLY A 196 19.61 -9.49 -19.73
C GLY A 196 19.20 -10.20 -21.01
N HIS A 197 18.31 -11.18 -20.95
CA HIS A 197 17.72 -11.84 -22.12
C HIS A 197 16.28 -12.30 -21.85
N GLU A 198 15.50 -12.49 -22.91
CA GLU A 198 14.16 -13.09 -22.83
C GLU A 198 14.23 -14.62 -22.87
N ILE A 199 13.17 -15.30 -22.45
CA ILE A 199 13.07 -16.78 -22.46
C ILE A 199 13.40 -17.36 -23.86
N LYS A 200 13.00 -16.66 -24.91
CA LYS A 200 13.25 -17.03 -26.31
C LYS A 200 14.74 -17.01 -26.70
N ASP A 201 15.55 -16.21 -26.00
CA ASP A 201 16.98 -16.00 -26.23
C ASP A 201 17.85 -16.72 -25.19
N CYS A 202 17.23 -17.55 -24.34
CA CYS A 202 17.90 -18.27 -23.27
C CYS A 202 18.69 -19.47 -23.82
N GLN A 203 20.00 -19.50 -23.56
CA GLN A 203 20.87 -20.62 -23.95
C GLN A 203 20.75 -21.85 -23.00
N GLY A 204 19.92 -21.79 -21.97
CA GLY A 204 19.68 -22.90 -21.04
C GLY A 204 20.84 -23.22 -20.10
N ILE A 205 21.88 -22.37 -20.07
CA ILE A 205 23.04 -22.55 -19.21
C ILE A 205 22.66 -22.13 -17.79
N ALA A 206 22.60 -23.11 -16.89
CA ALA A 206 22.37 -22.86 -15.47
C ALA A 206 23.49 -21.99 -14.89
N ARG A 207 23.16 -21.16 -13.90
CA ARG A 207 24.13 -20.32 -13.21
C ARG A 207 25.22 -21.19 -12.56
N GLU A 208 26.49 -20.88 -12.82
CA GLU A 208 27.62 -21.59 -12.19
C GLU A 208 27.51 -21.44 -10.65
N LYS A 209 27.49 -22.57 -9.94
CA LYS A 209 27.63 -22.60 -8.49
C LYS A 209 29.06 -22.17 -8.16
N GLN A 210 29.23 -20.99 -7.55
CA GLN A 210 30.51 -20.63 -6.95
C GLN A 210 30.53 -21.14 -5.49
N GLY A 211 31.22 -22.27 -5.26
CA GLY A 211 31.61 -22.74 -3.93
C GLY A 211 30.89 -24.01 -3.41
N GLU A 212 31.57 -24.74 -2.51
CA GLU A 212 31.09 -25.99 -1.87
C GLU A 212 30.34 -25.77 -0.54
N HIS A 213 30.17 -24.52 -0.10
CA HIS A 213 29.38 -24.19 1.08
C HIS A 213 28.46 -23.00 0.73
N ASP A 214 27.14 -23.22 0.82
CA ASP A 214 26.14 -22.16 0.82
C ASP A 214 26.32 -21.34 2.12
N GLN A 215 27.32 -20.45 2.14
CA GLN A 215 27.35 -19.35 3.08
C GLN A 215 26.13 -18.49 2.75
N PHE A 216 25.11 -18.57 3.61
CA PHE A 216 24.15 -17.50 3.78
C PHE A 216 24.93 -16.16 3.80
N ALA A 217 24.48 -15.20 2.98
CA ALA A 217 25.12 -13.91 2.66
C ALA A 217 25.97 -13.92 1.38
N ASP A 218 25.30 -13.90 0.24
CA ASP A 218 25.44 -12.83 -0.76
C ASP A 218 24.53 -13.16 -1.96
N SER A 219 23.22 -13.08 -1.72
CA SER A 219 22.28 -12.86 -2.82
C SER A 219 22.73 -11.61 -3.58
N LEU A 220 22.68 -11.65 -4.92
CA LEU A 220 22.84 -10.48 -5.80
C LEU A 220 22.23 -9.24 -5.15
N PRO A 221 22.71 -8.01 -5.44
CA PRO A 221 21.97 -6.80 -5.13
C PRO A 221 20.69 -6.77 -5.99
N CYS A 222 19.73 -7.61 -5.63
CA CYS A 222 18.35 -7.51 -6.01
C CYS A 222 17.92 -6.20 -5.36
N SER A 223 17.65 -5.18 -6.19
CA SER A 223 17.26 -3.85 -5.72
C SER A 223 16.25 -4.03 -4.59
N GLU A 224 16.61 -3.66 -3.37
CA GLU A 224 15.66 -3.68 -2.27
C GLU A 224 14.42 -2.92 -2.72
N GLN A 225 13.25 -3.54 -2.57
CA GLN A 225 11.98 -2.98 -3.01
C GLN A 225 11.73 -1.71 -2.19
N GLU A 226 11.91 -0.53 -2.77
CA GLU A 226 11.76 0.75 -2.05
C GLU A 226 10.29 1.04 -1.73
N PHE A 227 10.03 1.68 -0.59
CA PHE A 227 8.69 2.14 -0.21
C PHE A 227 8.49 3.62 -0.51
N ILE A 228 7.26 3.97 -0.85
CA ILE A 228 6.81 5.35 -1.04
C ILE A 228 5.58 5.63 -0.17
N PHE A 229 5.50 6.86 0.32
CA PHE A 229 4.30 7.45 0.89
C PHE A 229 3.51 8.20 -0.18
N ILE A 230 2.19 8.00 -0.17
CA ILE A 230 1.22 8.80 -0.90
C ILE A 230 0.45 9.64 0.11
N ARG A 231 0.72 10.94 0.15
CA ARG A 231 0.13 11.88 1.10
C ARG A 231 -1.22 12.36 0.61
N ILE A 232 -2.30 11.84 1.19
CA ILE A 232 -3.67 12.23 0.84
C ILE A 232 -3.93 13.70 1.22
N ALA A 233 -3.32 14.19 2.30
CA ALA A 233 -3.37 15.62 2.67
C ALA A 233 -2.97 16.54 1.50
N VAL A 234 -1.84 16.24 0.85
CA VAL A 234 -1.34 17.02 -0.29
C VAL A 234 -2.23 16.85 -1.51
N LEU A 235 -2.79 15.65 -1.72
CA LEU A 235 -3.78 15.43 -2.78
C LEU A 235 -5.04 16.28 -2.57
N ARG A 236 -5.52 16.40 -1.33
CA ARG A 236 -6.66 17.26 -0.99
C ARG A 236 -6.37 18.73 -1.29
N GLU A 237 -5.16 19.23 -1.00
CA GLU A 237 -4.76 20.59 -1.38
C GLU A 237 -4.76 20.81 -2.90
N TYR A 238 -4.32 19.82 -3.69
CA TYR A 238 -4.40 19.88 -5.15
C TYR A 238 -5.85 19.94 -5.61
N LEU A 239 -6.70 19.04 -5.10
CA LEU A 239 -8.12 18.98 -5.45
C LEU A 239 -8.85 20.25 -5.03
N GLU A 240 -8.55 20.83 -3.87
CA GLU A 240 -9.14 22.08 -3.44
C GLU A 240 -8.87 23.20 -4.44
N ARG A 241 -7.62 23.35 -4.89
CA ARG A 241 -7.26 24.36 -5.90
C ARG A 241 -7.91 24.11 -7.25
N GLU A 242 -8.05 22.86 -7.68
CA GLU A 242 -8.64 22.52 -8.98
C GLU A 242 -10.17 22.59 -8.99
N LEU A 243 -10.82 22.24 -7.88
CA LEU A 243 -12.28 22.17 -7.77
C LEU A 243 -12.89 23.50 -7.31
N THR A 244 -12.08 24.41 -6.74
CA THR A 244 -12.54 25.76 -6.40
C THR A 244 -13.00 26.50 -7.65
N MET A 245 -14.26 26.93 -7.66
CA MET A 245 -14.84 27.70 -8.76
C MET A 245 -15.24 29.10 -8.30
N ALA A 246 -15.01 30.09 -9.15
CA ALA A 246 -15.53 31.43 -8.95
C ALA A 246 -17.03 31.49 -9.28
N SER A 247 -17.77 32.34 -8.58
CA SER A 247 -19.18 32.68 -8.88
C SER A 247 -20.19 31.55 -8.68
N LEU A 248 -19.97 30.67 -7.69
CA LEU A 248 -20.97 29.69 -7.29
C LEU A 248 -22.19 30.39 -6.64
N PRO A 249 -23.43 29.97 -6.95
CA PRO A 249 -24.64 30.49 -6.29
C PRO A 249 -24.80 29.95 -4.86
N PHE A 250 -23.89 29.08 -4.39
CA PHE A 250 -23.88 28.46 -3.08
C PHE A 250 -22.45 28.45 -2.49
N PRO A 251 -22.30 28.30 -1.16
CA PRO A 251 -20.98 28.17 -0.53
C PRO A 251 -20.22 26.95 -1.05
N PHE A 252 -18.95 27.13 -1.40
CA PHE A 252 -18.07 26.03 -1.77
C PHE A 252 -17.79 25.12 -0.56
N ASP A 253 -17.92 23.81 -0.77
CA ASP A 253 -17.64 22.78 0.22
C ASP A 253 -16.67 21.76 -0.39
N ILE A 254 -15.46 21.68 0.17
CA ILE A 254 -14.41 20.81 -0.32
C ILE A 254 -14.72 19.33 -0.06
N GLU A 255 -15.36 18.99 1.07
CA GLU A 255 -15.64 17.60 1.43
C GLU A 255 -16.60 16.98 0.40
N ARG A 256 -17.66 17.72 0.05
CA ARG A 256 -18.59 17.33 -1.03
C ARG A 256 -17.93 17.28 -2.39
N SER A 257 -17.04 18.23 -2.68
CA SER A 257 -16.34 18.26 -3.97
C SER A 257 -15.39 17.06 -4.13
N VAL A 258 -14.77 16.62 -3.03
CA VAL A 258 -13.96 15.39 -2.97
C VAL A 258 -14.82 14.15 -3.13
N ASP A 259 -15.99 14.08 -2.48
CA ASP A 259 -16.94 12.97 -2.65
C ASP A 259 -17.41 12.85 -4.11
N ASP A 260 -17.77 13.97 -4.74
CA ASP A 260 -18.14 14.02 -6.16
C ASP A 260 -16.95 13.58 -7.04
N TRP A 261 -15.72 13.91 -6.65
CA TRP A 261 -14.52 13.49 -7.38
C TRP A 261 -14.30 11.99 -7.30
N VAL A 262 -14.38 11.41 -6.10
CA VAL A 262 -14.31 9.97 -5.88
C VAL A 262 -15.41 9.26 -6.67
N PHE A 263 -16.64 9.77 -6.62
CA PHE A 263 -17.78 9.22 -7.36
C PHE A 263 -17.53 9.24 -8.87
N MET A 264 -17.00 10.34 -9.41
CA MET A 264 -16.68 10.46 -10.82
C MET A 264 -15.56 9.50 -11.24
N CYS A 265 -14.61 9.21 -10.37
CA CYS A 265 -13.57 8.22 -10.63
C CYS A 265 -14.12 6.79 -10.79
N PHE A 266 -15.27 6.46 -10.19
CA PHE A 266 -15.89 5.15 -10.42
C PHE A 266 -16.30 4.92 -11.88
N PHE A 267 -16.64 5.96 -12.64
CA PHE A 267 -17.04 5.83 -14.05
C PHE A 267 -15.88 5.54 -15.00
N VAL A 268 -14.64 5.72 -14.55
CA VAL A 268 -13.44 5.36 -15.34
C VAL A 268 -13.14 3.86 -15.30
N GLY A 269 -13.92 3.12 -14.53
CA GLY A 269 -13.73 1.69 -14.31
C GLY A 269 -13.28 1.43 -12.89
N ASN A 270 -13.98 0.48 -12.28
CA ASN A 270 -13.69 -0.11 -10.98
C ASN A 270 -14.00 -1.61 -11.09
N ASP A 271 -13.76 -2.37 -10.03
CA ASP A 271 -13.95 -3.82 -10.05
C ASP A 271 -15.42 -4.26 -10.21
N PHE A 272 -16.39 -3.34 -10.04
CA PHE A 272 -17.83 -3.61 -10.15
C PHE A 272 -18.46 -3.13 -11.46
N LEU A 273 -17.90 -2.08 -12.08
CA LEU A 273 -18.47 -1.46 -13.28
C LEU A 273 -17.47 -1.48 -14.45
N PRO A 274 -17.89 -1.95 -15.64
CA PRO A 274 -17.04 -1.88 -16.81
C PRO A 274 -16.78 -0.41 -17.17
N HIS A 275 -15.55 -0.11 -17.60
CA HIS A 275 -15.15 1.22 -18.07
C HIS A 275 -16.07 1.70 -19.20
N LEU A 276 -16.59 2.93 -19.08
CA LEU A 276 -17.35 3.57 -20.16
C LEU A 276 -16.43 3.87 -21.35
N PRO A 277 -16.66 3.30 -22.56
CA PRO A 277 -15.74 3.41 -23.70
C PRO A 277 -15.38 4.85 -24.11
N SER A 278 -16.21 5.82 -23.74
CA SER A 278 -16.09 7.23 -24.11
C SER A 278 -15.39 8.11 -23.07
N LEU A 279 -14.92 7.54 -21.94
CA LEU A 279 -14.50 8.31 -20.76
C LEU A 279 -13.10 7.87 -20.30
N GLU A 280 -12.07 8.55 -20.77
CA GLU A 280 -10.69 8.31 -20.32
C GLU A 280 -10.37 9.09 -19.03
N ILE A 281 -9.47 8.57 -18.19
CA ILE A 281 -9.00 9.21 -16.93
C ILE A 281 -8.55 10.67 -17.14
N SER A 282 -7.91 10.95 -18.27
CA SER A 282 -7.45 12.29 -18.66
C SER A 282 -8.60 13.28 -18.87
N GLN A 283 -9.78 12.77 -19.20
CA GLN A 283 -10.98 13.53 -19.49
C GLN A 283 -11.86 13.71 -18.25
N VAL A 284 -11.66 12.94 -17.17
CA VAL A 284 -12.54 12.93 -15.98
C VAL A 284 -12.43 14.21 -15.17
N VAL A 285 -11.23 14.75 -15.00
CA VAL A 285 -11.05 16.06 -14.33
C VAL A 285 -11.70 17.16 -15.15
N THR A 286 -11.49 17.13 -16.47
CA THR A 286 -12.12 18.08 -17.41
C THR A 286 -13.65 17.94 -17.38
N LEU A 287 -14.16 16.70 -17.30
CA LEU A 287 -15.58 16.41 -17.21
C LEU A 287 -16.17 16.86 -15.88
N MET A 288 -15.45 16.77 -14.76
CA MET A 288 -15.89 17.33 -13.48
C MET A 288 -15.99 18.84 -13.50
N VAL A 289 -14.98 19.54 -14.03
CA VAL A 289 -15.08 20.99 -14.22
C VAL A 289 -16.32 21.32 -15.08
N LEU A 290 -16.57 20.55 -16.13
CA LEU A 290 -17.74 20.72 -16.98
C LEU A 290 -19.07 20.34 -16.31
N ILE A 291 -19.14 19.26 -15.54
CA ILE A 291 -20.36 18.76 -14.88
C ILE A 291 -20.70 19.63 -13.68
N THR A 292 -19.72 20.08 -12.90
CA THR A 292 -19.97 21.04 -11.82
C THR A 292 -20.41 22.38 -12.39
N VAL A 293 -19.84 22.83 -13.51
CA VAL A 293 -20.37 23.97 -14.29
C VAL A 293 -21.78 23.70 -14.83
N HIS A 294 -22.10 22.47 -15.23
CA HIS A 294 -23.43 22.11 -15.75
C HIS A 294 -24.50 21.96 -14.65
N ASN A 295 -24.12 21.54 -13.45
CA ASN A 295 -25.00 21.48 -12.29
C ASN A 295 -25.28 22.88 -11.71
N ILE A 296 -24.39 23.87 -11.92
CA ILE A 296 -24.72 25.31 -11.72
C ILE A 296 -25.83 25.77 -12.70
N ALA A 297 -25.96 25.15 -13.87
CA ALA A 297 -26.97 25.50 -14.86
C ALA A 297 -28.35 24.85 -14.65
N LYS A 298 -28.52 23.96 -13.66
CA LYS A 298 -29.84 23.45 -13.27
C LYS A 298 -30.42 24.34 -12.17
N PRO A 299 -31.46 25.16 -12.45
CA PRO A 299 -32.13 25.90 -11.40
C PRO A 299 -32.71 24.90 -10.38
N ALA A 300 -32.56 25.24 -9.10
CA ALA A 300 -33.18 24.51 -8.01
C ALA A 300 -34.66 24.29 -8.30
N VAL A 301 -35.05 23.05 -8.59
CA VAL A 301 -36.46 22.68 -8.59
C VAL A 301 -36.85 22.55 -7.12
N SER A 302 -37.48 23.61 -6.62
CA SER A 302 -38.15 23.65 -5.33
C SER A 302 -39.23 22.57 -5.27
N LEU A 303 -39.09 21.63 -4.34
CA LEU A 303 -40.21 20.84 -3.79
C LEU A 303 -40.75 21.53 -2.55
#